data_AF-Q5NHD6-F1
#
_entry.id   AF-Q5NHD6-F1
#
_cell.length_a   1.000
_cell.length_b   1.000
_cell.length_c   1.000
_cell.angle_alpha   90.00
_cell.angle_beta   90.00
_cell.angle_gamma   90.00
#
_symmetry.space_group_name_H-M   'P 1'
#
loop_
_entity.id
_entity.type
_entity.pdbx_description
1 polymer ?
#
loop_
_entity_poly.entity_id
_entity_poly.type
_entity_poly.pdbx_seq_one_letter_code
_entity_poly.pdbx_strand_id
1 'polypeptide(L)'
;MKITRLKIKGYKNLDIDIKHESDIMAFIGLNGSGKSNVLEALSFIFREIYKNKQEDILKKVCKNIPFEFEIYFKTQNSEDSTYRFIGKKGNFTFSNSSFDDEPYGIDERAFVDAVPKKVVTIYSGEEKRFWTKFYKPIFDDFIKHINSSKIIPRQDMVFISRKHWGISLLSLLLSDLEDNQNFIKEVLKIEKINKIKIEFNKKDIKAGKLAKLKNLLN
;
A
#
# COMPACT_ATOMS: atom_id res chain seq x y z
N MET A 1 -8.27 7.36 2.45
CA MET A 1 -8.45 7.63 1.01
C MET A 1 -9.49 6.66 0.50
N LYS A 2 -10.53 7.15 -0.17
CA LYS A 2 -11.57 6.37 -0.86
C LYS A 2 -11.54 6.72 -2.33
N ILE A 3 -11.13 5.80 -3.19
CA ILE A 3 -11.22 5.99 -4.65
C ILE A 3 -12.70 6.00 -5.01
N THR A 4 -13.13 6.91 -5.89
CA THR A 4 -14.52 7.04 -6.38
C THR A 4 -14.59 6.91 -7.90
N ARG A 5 -13.48 7.15 -8.59
CA ARG A 5 -13.32 6.81 -10.01
C ARG A 5 -11.90 6.35 -10.30
N LEU A 6 -11.77 5.29 -11.09
CA LEU A 6 -10.50 4.76 -11.57
C LEU A 6 -10.58 4.56 -13.09
N LYS A 7 -9.77 5.30 -13.82
CA LYS A 7 -9.54 5.13 -15.25
C LYS A 7 -8.11 4.70 -15.49
N ILE A 8 -7.90 3.66 -16.29
CA ILE A 8 -6.55 3.18 -16.68
C ILE A 8 -6.59 2.76 -18.14
N LYS A 9 -5.64 3.27 -18.93
CA LYS A 9 -5.49 2.94 -20.34
C LYS A 9 -4.02 2.70 -20.70
N GLY A 10 -3.77 1.65 -21.47
CA GLY A 10 -2.42 1.36 -21.99
C GLY A 10 -1.51 0.62 -21.01
N TYR A 11 -2.06 0.03 -19.94
CA TYR A 11 -1.33 -0.91 -19.07
C TYR A 11 -1.75 -2.35 -19.35
N LYS A 12 -0.93 -3.11 -20.09
CA LYS A 12 -1.25 -4.48 -20.52
C LYS A 12 -2.61 -4.52 -21.23
N ASN A 13 -3.56 -5.34 -20.75
CA ASN A 13 -4.91 -5.47 -21.32
C ASN A 13 -5.94 -4.55 -20.62
N LEU A 14 -5.52 -3.52 -19.88
CA LEU A 14 -6.45 -2.59 -19.25
C LEU A 14 -6.84 -1.45 -20.19
N ASP A 15 -8.15 -1.35 -20.40
CA ASP A 15 -8.86 -0.14 -20.81
C ASP A 15 -10.14 -0.07 -19.96
N ILE A 16 -10.04 0.57 -18.80
CA ILE A 16 -11.11 0.62 -17.79
C ILE A 16 -11.45 2.06 -17.43
N ASP A 17 -12.73 2.31 -17.17
CA ASP A 17 -13.25 3.55 -16.58
C ASP A 17 -14.36 3.17 -15.61
N ILE A 18 -14.04 3.15 -14.32
CA ILE A 18 -14.92 2.65 -13.25
C ILE A 18 -15.26 3.81 -12.34
N LYS A 19 -16.56 4.04 -12.09
CA LYS A 19 -17.07 5.00 -11.11
C LYS A 19 -17.91 4.25 -10.08
N HIS A 20 -17.72 4.56 -8.80
CA HIS A 20 -18.48 3.97 -7.71
C HIS A 20 -18.48 4.88 -6.48
N GLU A 21 -19.39 4.58 -5.54
CA GLU A 21 -19.49 5.28 -4.25
C GLU A 21 -19.31 4.33 -3.07
N SER A 22 -19.07 3.03 -3.32
CA SER A 22 -18.84 2.02 -2.28
C SER A 22 -17.46 2.15 -1.63
N ASP A 23 -17.34 1.80 -0.35
CA ASP A 23 -16.05 1.73 0.36
C ASP A 23 -15.20 0.52 -0.05
N ILE A 24 -15.87 -0.52 -0.57
CA ILE A 24 -15.27 -1.75 -1.04
C ILE A 24 -15.56 -1.90 -2.53
N MET A 25 -14.53 -2.20 -3.30
CA MET A 25 -14.65 -2.56 -4.71
C MET A 25 -14.24 -4.01 -4.92
N ALA A 26 -15.12 -4.80 -5.53
CA ALA A 26 -14.85 -6.18 -5.89
C ALA A 26 -14.69 -6.32 -7.40
N PHE A 27 -13.54 -6.86 -7.83
CA PHE A 27 -13.29 -7.20 -9.23
C PHE A 27 -13.48 -8.69 -9.45
N ILE A 28 -14.58 -9.08 -10.11
CA ILE A 28 -14.93 -10.48 -10.37
C ILE A 28 -14.91 -10.72 -11.88
N GLY A 29 -14.37 -11.86 -12.31
CA GLY A 29 -14.30 -12.22 -13.72
C GLY A 29 -13.41 -13.43 -13.98
N LEU A 30 -13.38 -13.89 -15.23
CA LEU A 30 -12.60 -15.07 -15.65
C LEU A 30 -11.08 -14.87 -15.55
N ASN A 31 -10.33 -15.97 -15.53
CA ASN A 31 -8.87 -15.90 -15.60
C ASN A 31 -8.43 -15.18 -16.89
N GLY A 32 -7.42 -14.31 -16.78
CA GLY A 32 -6.97 -13.48 -17.89
C GLY A 32 -7.77 -12.18 -18.10
N SER A 33 -8.88 -11.95 -17.40
CA SER A 33 -9.71 -10.73 -17.56
C SER A 33 -9.05 -9.42 -17.10
N GLY A 34 -7.81 -9.45 -16.62
CA GLY A 34 -7.08 -8.24 -16.20
C GLY A 34 -7.23 -7.83 -14.74
N LYS A 35 -7.96 -8.57 -13.89
CA LYS A 35 -8.13 -8.26 -12.45
C LYS A 35 -6.80 -7.96 -11.74
N SER A 36 -5.80 -8.83 -11.89
CA SER A 36 -4.48 -8.65 -11.31
C SER A 36 -3.74 -7.45 -11.92
N ASN A 37 -4.01 -7.11 -13.18
CA ASN A 37 -3.40 -5.97 -13.83
C ASN A 37 -3.90 -4.65 -13.23
N VAL A 38 -5.15 -4.58 -12.76
CA VAL A 38 -5.67 -3.41 -12.02
C VAL A 38 -4.87 -3.20 -10.74
N LEU A 39 -4.66 -4.27 -9.95
CA LEU A 39 -3.83 -4.23 -8.75
C LEU A 39 -2.40 -3.80 -9.07
N GLU A 40 -1.81 -4.36 -10.12
CA GLU A 40 -0.45 -3.99 -10.54
C GLU A 40 -0.33 -2.52 -10.95
N ALA A 41 -1.31 -1.99 -11.69
CA ALA A 41 -1.29 -0.60 -12.12
C ALA A 41 -1.39 0.36 -10.93
N LEU A 42 -2.30 0.08 -9.97
CA LEU A 42 -2.39 0.85 -8.72
C LEU A 42 -1.09 0.76 -7.91
N SER A 43 -0.52 -0.45 -7.75
CA SER A 43 0.77 -0.63 -7.07
C SER A 43 1.91 0.11 -7.77
N PHE A 44 1.91 0.19 -9.10
CA PHE A 44 2.89 0.97 -9.86
C PHE A 44 2.73 2.46 -9.51
N ILE A 45 1.53 3.02 -9.63
CA ILE A 45 1.25 4.43 -9.36
C ILE A 45 1.73 4.82 -7.96
N PHE A 46 1.30 4.07 -6.94
CA PHE A 46 1.67 4.36 -5.55
C PHE A 46 3.15 4.13 -5.27
N ARG A 47 3.80 3.12 -5.90
CA ARG A 47 5.25 2.95 -5.79
C ARG A 47 5.99 4.19 -6.27
N GLU A 48 5.63 4.74 -7.41
CA GLU A 48 6.28 5.94 -7.93
C GLU A 48 6.04 7.16 -7.03
N ILE A 49 4.87 7.27 -6.41
CA ILE A 49 4.61 8.31 -5.41
C ILE A 49 5.58 8.16 -4.23
N TYR A 50 5.61 6.99 -3.58
CA TYR A 50 6.37 6.84 -2.34
C TYR A 50 7.89 6.72 -2.52
N LYS A 51 8.35 6.32 -3.70
CA LYS A 51 9.78 6.28 -4.03
C LYS A 51 10.40 7.68 -4.13
N ASN A 52 9.60 8.68 -4.49
CA ASN A 52 10.08 10.03 -4.78
C ASN A 52 9.64 10.98 -3.65
N LYS A 53 10.42 11.09 -2.57
CA LYS A 53 10.11 11.96 -1.41
C LYS A 53 10.79 13.34 -1.45
N GLN A 54 11.24 13.77 -2.63
CA GLN A 54 12.01 14.99 -2.84
C GLN A 54 11.25 15.94 -3.76
N GLU A 55 11.77 17.16 -3.94
CA GLU A 55 11.31 18.13 -4.94
C GLU A 55 11.13 17.47 -6.32
N ASP A 56 10.15 17.97 -7.07
CA ASP A 56 9.71 17.47 -8.38
C ASP A 56 9.09 16.04 -8.34
N ILE A 57 8.45 15.66 -7.25
CA ILE A 57 7.77 14.35 -7.11
C ILE A 57 6.86 14.07 -8.32
N LEU A 58 6.14 15.08 -8.77
CA LEU A 58 5.15 14.93 -9.82
C LEU A 58 5.79 14.73 -11.20
N LYS A 59 6.86 15.48 -11.52
CA LYS A 59 7.64 15.26 -12.76
C LYS A 59 8.27 13.87 -12.78
N LYS A 60 8.78 13.40 -11.65
CA LYS A 60 9.40 12.06 -11.54
C LYS A 60 8.37 10.95 -11.70
N VAL A 61 7.19 11.10 -11.09
CA VAL A 61 6.06 10.18 -11.27
C VAL A 61 5.62 10.15 -12.75
N CYS A 62 5.49 11.30 -13.42
CA CYS A 62 5.15 11.38 -14.85
C CYS A 62 6.07 10.53 -15.74
N LYS A 63 7.38 10.63 -15.49
CA LYS A 63 8.39 10.04 -16.35
C LYS A 63 8.39 8.51 -16.27
N ASN A 64 8.04 7.97 -15.11
CA ASN A 64 8.24 6.54 -14.83
C ASN A 64 6.99 5.69 -15.09
N ILE A 65 5.80 6.29 -15.21
CA ILE A 65 4.55 5.56 -15.45
C ILE A 65 4.27 5.48 -16.97
N PRO A 66 4.31 4.29 -17.58
CA PRO A 66 4.22 4.14 -19.04
C PRO A 66 2.78 4.07 -19.58
N PHE A 67 1.78 4.43 -18.78
CA PHE A 67 0.36 4.29 -19.10
C PHE A 67 -0.43 5.48 -18.57
N GLU A 68 -1.64 5.65 -19.09
CA GLU A 68 -2.53 6.74 -18.72
C GLU A 68 -3.45 6.31 -17.58
N PHE A 69 -3.72 7.20 -16.64
CA PHE A 69 -4.66 6.96 -15.57
C PHE A 69 -5.34 8.23 -15.07
N GLU A 70 -6.54 8.06 -14.51
CA GLU A 70 -7.24 9.08 -13.73
C GLU A 70 -7.76 8.43 -12.44
N ILE A 71 -7.39 8.97 -11.28
CA ILE A 71 -7.88 8.54 -9.96
C ILE A 71 -8.62 9.72 -9.35
N TYR A 72 -9.89 9.53 -9.05
CA TYR A 72 -10.67 10.44 -8.22
C TYR A 72 -10.82 9.82 -6.85
N PHE A 73 -10.63 10.61 -5.80
CA PHE A 73 -10.71 10.08 -4.45
C PHE A 73 -11.09 11.14 -3.42
N LYS A 74 -11.66 10.67 -2.31
CA LYS A 74 -11.94 11.46 -1.12
C LYS A 74 -11.00 11.08 0.02
N THR A 75 -10.76 12.01 0.95
CA THR A 75 -9.99 11.74 2.18
C THR A 75 -10.88 11.90 3.40
N GLN A 76 -10.50 11.27 4.53
CA GLN A 76 -11.28 11.37 5.77
C GLN A 76 -11.30 12.79 6.36
N ASN A 77 -10.30 13.61 6.03
CA ASN A 77 -10.19 14.97 6.56
C ASN A 77 -11.01 15.99 5.77
N SER A 78 -11.65 15.58 4.66
CA SER A 78 -12.33 16.48 3.74
C SER A 78 -13.42 15.75 2.96
N GLU A 79 -14.54 15.43 3.63
CA GLU A 79 -15.67 14.67 3.04
C GLU A 79 -16.29 15.35 1.80
N ASP A 80 -16.27 16.69 1.79
CA ASP A 80 -16.80 17.53 0.71
C ASP A 80 -15.80 17.75 -0.44
N SER A 81 -14.55 17.33 -0.27
CA SER A 81 -13.49 17.57 -1.25
C SER A 81 -13.20 16.30 -2.06
N THR A 82 -13.23 16.44 -3.39
CA THR A 82 -12.79 15.37 -4.30
C THR A 82 -11.45 15.75 -4.91
N TYR A 83 -10.45 14.92 -4.63
CA TYR A 83 -9.14 15.04 -5.26
C TYR A 83 -9.15 14.31 -6.59
N ARG A 84 -8.51 14.90 -7.59
CA ARG A 84 -8.31 14.34 -8.90
C ARG A 84 -6.82 14.22 -9.16
N PHE A 85 -6.40 13.02 -9.54
CA PHE A 85 -5.03 12.71 -9.89
C PHE A 85 -4.97 12.05 -11.28
N ILE A 86 -4.38 12.76 -12.24
CA ILE A 86 -4.26 12.34 -13.64
C ILE A 86 -2.79 12.17 -14.01
N GLY A 87 -2.47 11.05 -14.65
CA GLY A 87 -1.24 10.87 -15.42
C GLY A 87 -1.57 10.63 -16.89
N LYS A 88 -1.05 11.47 -17.78
CA LYS A 88 -1.05 11.28 -19.24
C LYS A 88 0.39 11.26 -19.72
N LYS A 89 0.69 10.69 -20.90
CA LYS A 89 2.07 10.56 -21.41
C LYS A 89 2.87 11.88 -21.24
N GLY A 90 3.83 11.88 -20.31
CA GLY A 90 4.70 13.03 -20.02
C GLY A 90 4.10 14.15 -19.17
N ASN A 91 2.80 14.11 -18.85
CA ASN A 91 2.09 15.17 -18.14
C ASN A 91 1.31 14.64 -16.93
N PHE A 92 1.21 15.47 -15.90
CA PHE A 92 0.49 15.14 -14.68
C PHE A 92 -0.35 16.32 -14.24
N THR A 93 -1.50 16.02 -13.66
CA THR A 93 -2.34 17.02 -13.02
C THR A 93 -2.86 16.46 -11.70
N PHE A 94 -2.71 17.25 -10.64
CA PHE A 94 -3.38 17.03 -9.38
C PHE A 94 -4.18 18.27 -9.02
N SER A 95 -5.44 18.08 -8.65
CA SER A 95 -6.32 19.17 -8.25
C SER A 95 -7.30 18.70 -7.17
N ASN A 96 -7.85 19.65 -6.43
CA ASN A 96 -8.92 19.43 -5.47
C ASN A 96 -10.15 20.24 -5.89
N SER A 97 -11.32 19.61 -5.99
CA SER A 97 -12.54 20.22 -6.54
C SER A 97 -13.46 20.86 -5.50
N SER A 98 -12.93 21.32 -4.36
CA SER A 98 -13.72 22.03 -3.34
C SER A 98 -14.04 23.48 -3.74
N PHE A 99 -13.35 24.01 -4.75
CA PHE A 99 -13.50 25.37 -5.27
C PHE A 99 -13.70 25.27 -6.78
N ASP A 100 -14.71 25.99 -7.27
CA ASP A 100 -15.20 26.07 -8.66
C ASP A 100 -14.19 25.67 -9.74
N ASP A 101 -14.56 24.63 -10.50
CA ASP A 101 -14.20 24.17 -11.88
C ASP A 101 -12.90 24.61 -12.60
N GLU A 102 -11.96 25.28 -11.96
CA GLU A 102 -10.66 25.62 -12.50
C GLU A 102 -9.57 24.72 -11.88
N PRO A 103 -8.68 24.13 -12.70
CA PRO A 103 -7.54 23.39 -12.19
C PRO A 103 -6.59 24.37 -11.50
N TYR A 104 -6.80 24.60 -10.21
CA TYR A 104 -5.84 25.27 -9.36
C TYR A 104 -4.52 24.52 -9.45
N GLY A 105 -3.45 25.31 -9.58
CA GLY A 105 -2.10 24.82 -9.83
C GLY A 105 -1.67 23.71 -8.89
N ILE A 106 -0.65 23.00 -9.35
CA ILE A 106 -0.09 21.83 -8.71
C ILE A 106 0.53 22.21 -7.34
N ASP A 107 -0.18 21.97 -6.24
CA ASP A 107 0.38 22.03 -4.89
C ASP A 107 0.94 20.66 -4.50
N GLU A 108 2.27 20.52 -4.57
CA GLU A 108 2.98 19.29 -4.18
C GLU A 108 2.75 18.91 -2.70
N ARG A 109 2.54 19.90 -1.81
CA ARG A 109 2.27 19.62 -0.39
C ARG A 109 0.86 19.08 -0.22
N ALA A 110 -0.13 19.73 -0.84
CA ALA A 110 -1.51 19.23 -0.84
C ALA A 110 -1.59 17.82 -1.45
N PHE A 111 -0.78 17.52 -2.48
CA PHE A 111 -0.67 16.17 -3.03
C PHE A 111 -0.15 15.16 -2.01
N VAL A 112 0.97 15.44 -1.36
CA VAL A 112 1.58 14.55 -0.36
C VAL A 112 0.65 14.31 0.83
N ASP A 113 -0.12 15.32 1.24
CA ASP A 113 -1.07 15.21 2.34
C ASP A 113 -2.35 14.43 1.96
N ALA A 114 -2.77 14.51 0.69
CA ALA A 114 -3.96 13.82 0.20
C ALA A 114 -3.76 12.32 -0.10
N VAL A 115 -2.56 11.93 -0.54
CA VAL A 115 -2.25 10.52 -0.82
C VAL A 115 -2.24 9.69 0.47
N PRO A 116 -2.58 8.38 0.41
CA PRO A 116 -2.65 7.57 1.61
C PRO A 116 -1.28 7.48 2.28
N LYS A 117 -1.26 7.50 3.62
CA LYS A 117 -0.03 7.35 4.39
C LYS A 117 0.56 5.93 4.31
N LYS A 118 -0.27 4.95 3.96
CA LYS A 118 0.13 3.54 3.85
C LYS A 118 -0.76 2.82 2.83
N VAL A 119 -0.15 2.01 1.99
CA VAL A 119 -0.83 1.05 1.11
C VAL A 119 -0.49 -0.35 1.58
N VAL A 120 -1.50 -1.12 1.94
CA VAL A 120 -1.37 -2.53 2.34
C VAL A 120 -1.93 -3.40 1.23
N THR A 121 -1.22 -4.46 0.88
CA THR A 121 -1.66 -5.38 -0.17
C THR A 121 -1.49 -6.82 0.25
N ILE A 122 -2.56 -7.58 0.08
CA ILE A 122 -2.61 -9.03 0.25
C ILE A 122 -2.91 -9.59 -1.14
N TYR A 123 -2.04 -10.44 -1.66
CA TYR A 123 -2.19 -11.01 -3.00
C TYR A 123 -1.73 -12.46 -3.01
N SER A 124 -2.62 -13.36 -3.42
CA SER A 124 -2.39 -14.81 -3.46
C SER A 124 -1.98 -15.35 -4.84
N GLY A 125 -1.82 -14.48 -5.85
CA GLY A 125 -1.43 -14.88 -7.21
C GLY A 125 0.08 -15.03 -7.38
N GLU A 126 0.66 -14.53 -8.49
CA GLU A 126 2.10 -14.58 -8.75
C GLU A 126 2.90 -13.62 -7.82
N GLU A 127 3.02 -14.00 -6.54
CA GLU A 127 3.57 -13.18 -5.47
C GLU A 127 4.99 -12.65 -5.77
N LYS A 128 5.87 -13.48 -6.33
CA LYS A 128 7.29 -13.13 -6.53
C LYS A 128 7.45 -11.95 -7.49
N ARG A 129 6.80 -12.00 -8.66
CA ARG A 129 6.87 -10.93 -9.66
C ARG A 129 6.27 -9.64 -9.13
N PHE A 130 5.11 -9.73 -8.49
CA PHE A 130 4.41 -8.58 -7.92
C PHE A 130 5.25 -7.91 -6.83
N TRP A 131 5.77 -8.70 -5.89
CA TRP A 131 6.68 -8.25 -4.84
C TRP A 131 7.92 -7.57 -5.42
N THR A 132 8.68 -8.28 -6.27
CA THR A 132 9.96 -7.80 -6.77
C THR A 132 9.81 -6.50 -7.57
N LYS A 133 8.74 -6.38 -8.35
CA LYS A 133 8.52 -5.21 -9.20
C LYS A 133 8.01 -4.01 -8.41
N PHE A 134 7.06 -4.18 -7.49
CA PHE A 134 6.33 -3.05 -6.92
C PHE A 134 6.70 -2.71 -5.47
N TYR A 135 6.91 -3.72 -4.62
CA TYR A 135 7.03 -3.51 -3.17
C TYR A 135 8.48 -3.64 -2.68
N LYS A 136 9.28 -4.50 -3.31
CA LYS A 136 10.68 -4.71 -2.93
C LYS A 136 11.50 -3.40 -2.94
N PRO A 137 11.39 -2.49 -3.93
CA PRO A 137 12.17 -1.26 -3.91
C PRO A 137 11.88 -0.36 -2.69
N ILE A 138 10.60 -0.23 -2.31
CA ILE A 138 10.18 0.57 -1.15
C ILE A 138 10.59 -0.14 0.16
N PHE A 139 10.49 -1.46 0.19
CA PHE A 139 10.92 -2.25 1.34
C PHE A 139 12.44 -2.18 1.57
N ASP A 140 13.24 -2.33 0.51
CA ASP A 140 14.70 -2.26 0.62
C ASP A 140 15.13 -0.89 1.15
N ASP A 141 14.49 0.19 0.67
CA ASP A 141 14.74 1.56 1.13
C ASP A 141 14.36 1.73 2.62
N PHE A 142 13.19 1.22 3.02
CA PHE A 142 12.76 1.18 4.41
C PHE A 142 13.77 0.44 5.31
N ILE A 143 14.23 -0.75 4.91
CA ILE A 143 15.23 -1.53 5.66
C ILE A 143 16.56 -0.79 5.74
N LYS A 144 17.00 -0.14 4.66
CA LYS A 144 18.20 0.70 4.66
C LYS A 144 18.09 1.81 5.70
N HIS A 145 16.95 2.52 5.73
CA HIS A 145 16.71 3.60 6.67
C HIS A 145 16.56 3.14 8.12
N ILE A 146 15.91 2.00 8.41
CA ILE A 146 15.89 1.44 9.77
C ILE A 146 17.30 1.20 10.30
N ASN A 147 18.21 0.77 9.43
CA ASN A 147 19.57 0.44 9.83
C ASN A 147 20.44 1.67 10.07
N SER A 148 20.14 2.81 9.44
CA SER A 148 20.94 4.03 9.52
C SER A 148 20.38 5.11 10.45
N SER A 149 19.07 5.11 10.70
CA SER A 149 18.36 6.21 11.34
C SER A 149 18.16 5.98 12.85
N LYS A 150 18.24 7.06 13.65
CA LYS A 150 17.84 7.02 15.07
C LYS A 150 16.31 6.92 15.24
N ILE A 151 15.56 7.42 14.26
CA ILE A 151 14.10 7.38 14.20
C ILE A 151 13.70 6.27 13.23
N ILE A 152 12.77 5.40 13.66
CA ILE A 152 12.24 4.33 12.82
C ILE A 152 11.42 4.97 11.69
N PRO A 153 11.80 4.82 10.41
CA PRO A 153 11.03 5.36 9.29
C PRO A 153 9.66 4.67 9.18
N ARG A 154 8.71 5.29 8.47
CA ARG A 154 7.45 4.63 8.12
C ARG A 154 7.64 3.73 6.90
N GLN A 155 7.03 2.55 6.91
CA GLN A 155 6.88 1.72 5.70
C GLN A 155 5.59 2.12 4.96
N ASP A 156 5.73 2.82 3.84
CA ASP A 156 4.61 3.37 3.07
C ASP A 156 3.85 2.32 2.25
N MET A 157 4.54 1.26 1.81
CA MET A 157 3.94 0.13 1.11
C MET A 157 4.27 -1.20 1.80
N VAL A 158 3.23 -1.95 2.15
CA VAL A 158 3.34 -3.23 2.84
C VAL A 158 2.72 -4.33 1.99
N PHE A 159 3.52 -5.36 1.70
CA PHE A 159 3.06 -6.57 1.02
C PHE A 159 2.97 -7.72 2.01
N ILE A 160 1.74 -8.14 2.30
CA ILE A 160 1.46 -9.27 3.18
C ILE A 160 1.44 -10.54 2.32
N SER A 161 2.53 -11.29 2.41
CA SER A 161 2.66 -12.64 1.84
C SER A 161 2.50 -13.72 2.90
N ARG A 162 2.50 -14.99 2.46
CA ARG A 162 2.49 -16.19 3.33
C ARG A 162 3.50 -16.16 4.47
N LYS A 163 4.63 -15.46 4.31
CA LYS A 163 5.65 -15.28 5.35
C LYS A 163 5.14 -14.55 6.59
N HIS A 164 4.04 -13.81 6.47
CA HIS A 164 3.46 -13.01 7.55
C HIS A 164 2.33 -13.72 8.27
N TRP A 165 1.85 -14.88 7.78
CA TRP A 165 0.67 -15.55 8.34
C TRP A 165 0.84 -15.92 9.82
N GLY A 166 2.03 -16.35 10.23
CA GLY A 166 2.29 -16.62 11.66
C GLY A 166 2.14 -15.38 12.52
N ILE A 167 2.60 -14.21 12.05
CA ILE A 167 2.45 -12.93 12.74
C ILE A 167 0.98 -12.49 12.70
N SER A 168 0.28 -12.65 11.57
CA SER A 168 -1.15 -12.33 11.46
C SER A 168 -2.00 -13.16 12.40
N LEU A 169 -1.74 -14.47 12.51
CA LEU A 169 -2.39 -15.34 13.47
C LEU A 169 -2.08 -14.91 14.90
N LEU A 170 -0.82 -14.59 15.21
CA LEU A 170 -0.46 -14.09 16.53
C LEU A 170 -1.21 -12.79 16.87
N SER A 171 -1.30 -11.84 15.94
CA SER A 171 -2.07 -10.61 16.13
C SER A 171 -3.56 -10.87 16.35
N LEU A 172 -4.13 -11.86 15.66
CA LEU A 172 -5.51 -12.29 15.86
C LEU A 172 -5.70 -12.86 17.27
N LEU A 173 -4.83 -13.80 17.66
CA LEU A 173 -4.85 -14.44 18.99
C LEU A 173 -4.68 -13.46 20.16
N LEU A 174 -4.00 -12.34 19.93
CA LEU A 174 -3.79 -11.27 20.92
C LEU A 174 -4.86 -10.17 20.87
N SER A 175 -5.85 -10.25 19.99
CA SER A 175 -6.81 -9.17 19.79
C SER A 175 -7.96 -9.24 20.79
N ASP A 176 -8.22 -8.15 21.52
CA ASP A 176 -9.34 -8.06 22.46
C ASP A 176 -10.71 -7.76 21.79
N LEU A 177 -10.78 -7.71 20.46
CA LEU A 177 -12.03 -7.46 19.74
C LEU A 177 -12.93 -8.70 19.80
N GLU A 178 -14.21 -8.49 20.15
CA GLU A 178 -15.19 -9.57 20.31
C GLU A 178 -15.32 -10.43 19.05
N ASP A 179 -15.42 -9.81 17.87
CA ASP A 179 -15.49 -10.52 16.59
C ASP A 179 -14.28 -11.43 16.35
N ASN A 180 -13.08 -10.97 16.74
CA ASN A 180 -11.86 -11.75 16.59
C ASN A 180 -11.84 -12.93 17.57
N GLN A 181 -12.25 -12.72 18.82
CA GLN A 181 -12.38 -13.78 19.83
C GLN A 181 -13.38 -14.85 19.40
N ASN A 182 -14.53 -14.43 18.87
CA ASN A 182 -15.55 -15.32 18.32
C ASN A 182 -15.00 -16.12 17.13
N PHE A 183 -14.31 -15.45 16.19
CA PHE A 183 -13.68 -16.13 15.06
C PHE A 183 -12.64 -17.19 15.50
N ILE A 184 -11.80 -16.89 16.48
CA ILE A 184 -10.79 -17.84 17.01
C ILE A 184 -11.46 -19.07 17.60
N LYS A 185 -12.48 -18.88 18.43
CA LYS A 185 -13.16 -19.97 19.13
C LYS A 185 -14.05 -20.78 18.19
N GLU A 186 -14.84 -20.11 17.36
CA GLU A 186 -15.90 -20.73 16.58
C GLU A 186 -15.43 -21.23 15.22
N VAL A 187 -14.51 -20.51 14.56
CA VAL A 187 -14.03 -20.86 13.22
C VAL A 187 -12.70 -21.61 13.29
N LEU A 188 -11.71 -21.05 14.01
CA LEU A 188 -10.39 -21.69 14.11
C LEU A 188 -10.37 -22.84 15.13
N LYS A 189 -11.39 -22.95 15.99
CA LYS A 189 -11.50 -23.97 17.05
C LYS A 189 -10.29 -23.99 18.00
N ILE A 190 -9.72 -22.82 18.28
CA ILE A 190 -8.60 -22.66 19.21
C ILE A 190 -9.18 -22.25 20.57
N GLU A 191 -9.23 -23.19 21.52
CA GLU A 191 -9.78 -22.93 22.86
C GLU A 191 -8.73 -22.42 23.86
N LYS A 192 -7.47 -22.84 23.68
CA LYS A 192 -6.37 -22.50 24.58
C LYS A 192 -5.04 -22.42 23.84
N ILE A 193 -4.24 -21.42 24.19
CA ILE A 193 -2.87 -21.27 23.72
C ILE A 193 -1.93 -21.76 24.83
N ASN A 194 -1.26 -22.89 24.60
CA ASN A 194 -0.36 -23.47 25.61
C ASN A 194 1.02 -22.80 25.62
N LYS A 195 1.57 -22.50 24.43
CA LYS A 195 2.91 -21.92 24.28
C LYS A 195 3.04 -21.22 22.94
N ILE A 196 3.64 -20.02 22.95
CA ILE A 196 4.12 -19.33 21.74
C ILE A 196 5.66 -19.35 21.79
N LYS A 197 6.29 -19.79 20.70
CA LYS A 197 7.76 -19.83 20.57
C LYS A 197 8.16 -18.97 19.39
N ILE A 198 9.00 -17.96 19.64
CA ILE A 198 9.59 -17.11 18.60
C ILE A 198 11.07 -17.46 18.54
N GLU A 199 11.51 -17.93 17.38
CA GLU A 199 12.91 -18.31 17.14
C GLU A 199 13.56 -17.31 16.17
N PHE A 200 14.74 -16.85 16.54
CA PHE A 200 15.55 -15.98 15.70
C PHE A 200 16.78 -16.74 15.22
N ASN A 201 17.03 -16.72 13.90
CA ASN A 201 18.28 -17.25 13.38
C ASN A 201 19.43 -16.28 13.72
N LYS A 202 20.25 -16.67 14.70
CA LYS A 202 21.37 -15.85 15.18
C LYS A 202 22.43 -15.59 14.10
N LYS A 203 22.53 -16.43 13.06
CA LYS A 203 23.47 -16.21 11.94
C LYS A 203 23.09 -15.01 11.08
N ASP A 204 21.80 -14.66 11.03
CA ASP A 204 21.28 -13.55 10.24
C ASP A 204 21.31 -12.22 11.00
N ILE A 205 21.68 -12.26 12.29
CA ILE A 205 21.77 -11.08 13.16
C ILE A 205 23.23 -10.69 13.30
N LYS A 206 23.63 -9.55 12.70
CA LYS A 206 24.96 -8.97 12.92
C LYS A 206 25.23 -8.85 14.42
N ALA A 207 26.41 -9.27 14.88
CA ALA A 207 26.75 -9.45 16.31
C ALA A 207 26.34 -8.26 17.22
N GLY A 208 26.50 -7.02 16.77
CA GLY A 208 26.12 -5.82 17.53
C GLY A 208 24.60 -5.59 17.70
N LYS A 209 23.75 -6.23 16.90
CA LYS A 209 22.28 -6.15 17.03
C LYS A 209 21.70 -7.18 17.99
N LEU A 210 22.42 -8.28 18.23
CA LEU A 210 21.98 -9.34 19.14
C LEU A 210 21.88 -8.84 20.58
N ALA A 211 22.78 -7.92 20.99
CA ALA A 211 22.75 -7.29 22.30
C ALA A 211 21.51 -6.38 22.50
N LYS A 212 21.14 -5.58 21.48
CA LYS A 212 19.92 -4.76 21.52
C LYS A 212 18.64 -5.59 21.57
N LEU A 213 18.62 -6.72 20.87
CA LEU A 213 17.46 -7.62 20.83
C LEU A 213 17.22 -8.31 22.18
N LYS A 214 18.29 -8.66 22.91
CA LYS A 214 18.19 -9.20 24.29
C LYS A 214 17.58 -8.19 25.27
N ASN A 215 17.89 -6.90 25.12
CA ASN A 215 17.34 -5.85 26.00
C ASN A 215 15.87 -5.50 25.70
N LEU A 216 15.32 -5.93 24.56
CA LEU A 216 13.93 -5.69 24.15
C LEU A 216 12.99 -6.83 24.53
N LEU A 217 13.54 -7.98 24.92
CA LEU A 217 12.81 -9.21 25.26
C LEU A 217 12.86 -9.55 26.76
N ASN A 218 13.57 -8.74 27.55
CA ASN A 218 13.56 -8.74 29.01
C ASN A 218 12.78 -7.53 29.50
#